data_AF-X0W9S8-F1
#
_entry.id   AF-X0W9S8-F1
#
_cell.length_a   1.000
_cell.length_b   1.000
_cell.length_c   1.000
_cell.angle_alpha   90.00
_cell.angle_beta   90.00
_cell.angle_gamma   90.00
#
_symmetry.space_group_name_H-M   'P 1'
#
loop_
_entity.id
_entity.type
_entity.pdbx_description
1 polymer ?
#
loop_
_entity_poly.entity_id
_entity_poly.type
_entity_poly.pdbx_seq_one_letter_code
_entity_poly.pdbx_strand_id
1 'polypeptide(L)' 'MTKDHPTKDYPTNMWQVKNLSDREEILAFLQQDRLYAAYAIGDLEPSLFARCQWFGAKNDGKMRTLAL' A
#
# COMPACT_ATOMS: atom_id res chain seq x y z
N MET A 1 10.79 35.45 -29.24
CA MET A 1 9.95 34.26 -29.49
C MET A 1 10.09 33.33 -28.30
N THR A 2 9.42 33.68 -27.20
CA THR A 2 9.36 32.88 -25.97
C THR A 2 8.47 31.68 -26.23
N LYS A 3 9.03 30.47 -26.21
CA LYS A 3 8.24 29.24 -26.30
C LYS A 3 7.58 29.00 -24.95
N ASP A 4 6.32 29.41 -24.82
CA ASP A 4 5.42 28.92 -23.78
C ASP A 4 5.41 27.39 -23.84
N HIS A 5 6.05 26.74 -22.87
CA HIS A 5 5.93 25.31 -22.67
C HIS A 5 4.65 25.08 -21.88
N PRO A 6 3.64 24.37 -22.43
CA PRO A 6 2.46 24.04 -21.66
C PRO A 6 2.88 23.09 -20.53
N THR A 7 2.79 23.54 -19.28
CA THR A 7 2.82 22.67 -18.12
C THR A 7 1.57 21.80 -18.18
N LYS A 8 1.70 20.56 -18.67
CA LYS A 8 0.66 19.56 -18.52
C LYS A 8 0.38 19.41 -17.03
N ASP A 9 -0.85 19.71 -16.61
CA ASP A 9 -1.40 19.28 -15.32
C ASP A 9 -1.50 17.75 -15.36
N TYR A 10 -0.39 17.09 -15.06
CA TYR A 10 -0.42 15.69 -14.68
C TYR A 10 -1.11 15.64 -13.33
N PRO A 11 -2.19 14.86 -13.15
CA PRO A 11 -2.71 14.62 -11.82
C PRO A 11 -1.55 14.08 -10.99
N THR A 12 -1.14 14.86 -9.98
CA THR A 12 -0.08 14.48 -9.05
C THR A 12 -0.66 13.36 -8.21
N ASN A 13 -0.62 12.15 -8.75
CA ASN A 13 -0.94 10.92 -8.04
C ASN A 13 0.13 10.75 -6.97
N MET A 14 -0.08 11.44 -5.85
CA MET A 14 0.86 11.53 -4.76
C MET A 14 0.79 10.22 -3.99
N TRP A 15 1.89 9.48 -4.05
CA TRP A 15 2.07 8.29 -3.24
C TRP A 15 2.18 8.69 -1.77
N GLN A 16 1.38 8.04 -0.93
CA GLN A 16 1.42 8.21 0.51
C GLN A 16 1.73 6.87 1.17
N VAL A 17 2.82 6.82 1.92
CA VAL A 17 3.19 5.63 2.69
C VAL A 17 2.74 5.81 4.13
N LYS A 18 2.08 4.80 4.69
CA LYS A 18 1.71 4.77 6.10
C LYS A 18 2.13 3.45 6.75
N ASN A 19 2.46 3.51 8.03
CA ASN A 19 2.48 2.32 8.88
C ASN A 19 1.03 1.80 9.04
N LEU A 20 0.90 0.48 9.04
CA LEU A 20 -0.37 -0.21 9.25
C LEU A 20 -0.30 -1.02 10.54
N SER A 21 -1.32 -0.86 11.38
CA SER A 21 -1.47 -1.62 12.62
C SER A 21 -2.80 -2.35 12.71
N ASP A 22 -3.70 -2.14 11.73
CA ASP A 22 -4.99 -2.81 11.64
C ASP A 22 -4.84 -4.11 10.84
N ARG A 23 -4.92 -5.24 11.56
CA ARG A 23 -4.81 -6.57 10.98
C ARG A 23 -5.91 -6.86 9.96
N GLU A 24 -7.12 -6.35 10.18
CA GLU A 24 -8.26 -6.59 9.28
C GLU A 24 -8.10 -5.79 7.99
N GLU A 25 -7.60 -4.54 8.06
CA GLU A 25 -7.24 -3.74 6.87
C GLU A 25 -6.19 -4.47 6.01
N ILE A 26 -5.16 -5.05 6.65
CA ILE A 26 -4.09 -5.78 5.95
C ILE A 26 -4.62 -7.08 5.34
N LEU A 27 -5.40 -7.86 6.10
CA LEU A 27 -6.00 -9.12 5.62
C LEU A 27 -6.89 -8.88 4.40
N ALA A 28 -7.75 -7.85 4.45
CA ALA A 28 -8.64 -7.52 3.36
C ALA A 28 -7.89 -7.18 2.06
N PHE A 29 -6.72 -6.55 2.16
CA PHE A 29 -5.86 -6.28 1.00
C PHE A 29 -5.19 -7.55 0.48
N LEU A 30 -4.58 -8.35 1.35
CA LEU A 30 -3.89 -9.59 0.98
C LEU A 30 -4.83 -10.62 0.34
N GLN A 31 -6.11 -10.64 0.74
CA GLN A 31 -7.11 -11.53 0.15
C GLN A 31 -7.48 -11.18 -1.30
N GLN A 32 -7.15 -9.99 -1.80
CA GLN A 32 -7.40 -9.62 -3.20
C GLN A 32 -6.56 -10.44 -4.19
N ASP A 33 -5.36 -10.88 -3.77
CA ASP A 33 -4.48 -11.74 -4.57
C ASP A 33 -3.81 -12.82 -3.70
N ARG A 34 -4.67 -13.72 -3.18
CA ARG A 34 -4.32 -14.70 -2.14
C ARG A 34 -3.17 -15.64 -2.53
N LEU A 35 -3.02 -15.98 -3.81
CA LEU A 35 -2.00 -16.93 -4.27
C LEU A 35 -0.58 -16.39 -4.06
N TYR A 36 -0.38 -15.09 -4.28
CA TYR A 36 0.92 -14.44 -4.07
C TYR A 36 1.11 -13.93 -2.64
N ALA A 37 0.03 -13.84 -1.85
CA ALA A 37 0.01 -13.29 -0.50
C ALA A 37 0.05 -14.33 0.64
N ALA A 38 0.12 -15.63 0.33
CA ALA A 38 -0.06 -16.69 1.33
C ALA A 38 0.90 -16.62 2.53
N TYR A 39 2.17 -16.25 2.31
CA TYR A 39 3.15 -16.08 3.39
C TYR A 39 2.80 -14.89 4.28
N ALA A 40 2.49 -13.73 3.68
CA ALA A 40 2.11 -12.53 4.40
C ALA A 40 0.80 -12.70 5.19
N ILE A 41 -0.14 -13.53 4.72
CA ILE A 41 -1.34 -13.89 5.49
C ILE A 41 -0.95 -14.67 6.75
N GLY A 42 0.04 -15.57 6.66
CA GLY A 42 0.56 -16.29 7.82
C GLY A 42 1.17 -15.37 8.88
N ASP A 43 1.82 -14.29 8.45
CA ASP A 43 2.40 -13.29 9.36
C ASP A 43 1.35 -12.45 10.12
N LEU A 44 0.06 -12.59 9.80
CA LEU A 44 -1.04 -11.98 10.56
C LEU A 44 -1.44 -12.79 11.80
N GLU A 45 -0.88 -13.98 12.01
CA GLU A 45 -1.08 -14.73 13.25
C GLU A 45 -0.64 -13.90 14.46
N PRO A 46 -1.39 -13.89 15.58
CA PRO A 46 -1.14 -12.95 16.69
C PRO A 46 0.29 -12.95 17.23
N SER A 47 0.94 -14.12 17.26
CA SER A 47 2.31 -14.28 17.73
C SER A 47 3.38 -13.73 16.78
N LEU A 48 3.06 -13.59 15.50
CA LEU A 48 3.94 -13.06 14.45
C LEU A 48 3.64 -11.60 14.18
N PHE A 49 2.35 -11.21 14.15
CA PHE A 49 1.91 -9.86 13.82
C PHE A 49 2.59 -8.78 14.67
N ALA A 50 2.73 -9.02 15.97
CA ALA A 50 3.40 -8.09 16.89
C ALA A 50 4.92 -7.94 16.65
N ARG A 51 5.52 -8.83 15.86
CA ARG A 51 6.96 -8.84 15.51
C ARG A 51 7.22 -8.25 14.12
N CYS A 52 6.16 -7.91 13.38
CA CYS A 52 6.17 -7.43 12.02
C CYS A 52 5.92 -5.92 11.96
N GLN A 53 6.49 -5.23 10.98
CA GLN A 53 6.17 -3.82 10.71
C GLN A 53 5.50 -3.70 9.34
N TRP A 54 4.21 -3.42 9.35
CA TRP A 54 3.44 -3.35 8.12
C TRP A 54 3.42 -1.93 7.57
N PHE A 55 3.58 -1.81 6.25
CA PHE A 55 3.51 -0.55 5.54
C PHE A 55 2.61 -0.69 4.32
N GLY A 56 1.75 0.31 4.11
CA GLY A 56 0.91 0.40 2.91
C GLY A 56 1.23 1.66 2.14
N ALA A 57 1.32 1.55 0.81
CA ALA A 57 1.37 2.72 -0.06
C ALA A 57 0.02 2.93 -0.75
N LYS A 58 -0.51 4.13 -0.57
CA LYS A 58 -1.75 4.59 -1.20
C LYS A 58 -1.43 5.47 -2.41
N ASN A 59 -2.24 5.30 -3.45
CA ASN A 59 -2.31 6.21 -4.58
C ASN A 59 -3.79 6.42 -4.92
N ASP A 60 -4.18 7.68 -5.11
CA ASP A 60 -5.57 8.07 -5.33
C ASP A 60 -6.53 7.53 -4.24
N GLY A 61 -6.12 7.70 -2.98
CA GLY A 61 -6.86 7.25 -1.79
C GLY A 61 -6.92 5.74 -1.55
N LYS A 62 -6.50 4.92 -2.52
CA LYS A 62 -6.56 3.45 -2.46
C LYS A 62 -5.21 2.84 -2.18
N MET A 63 -5.18 1.82 -1.31
CA MET A 63 -3.96 1.02 -1.11
C MET A 63 -3.65 0.25 -2.38
N ARG A 64 -2.43 0.37 -2.88
CA ARG A 64 -1.98 -0.29 -4.11
C ARG A 64 -0.90 -1.33 -3.88
N THR A 65 -0.19 -1.23 -2.77
CA THR A 65 0.86 -2.17 -2.39
C THR A 65 1.03 -2.18 -0.88
N LEU A 66 1.59 -3.29 -0.40
CA LEU A 66 1.84 -3.61 1.00
C LEU A 66 3.27 -4.15 1.11
N ALA A 67 3.97 -3.77 2.17
CA ALA A 67 5.26 -4.30 2.58
C ALA A 67 5.25 -4.67 4.07
N LEU A 68 6.13 -5.58 4.43
CA LEU A 68 6.31 -6.20 5.75
C LEU A 68 7.81 -6.20 6.08
#